data_AF-A0A9E0GRW5-F1
#
_entry.id   AF-A0A9E0GRW5-F1
#
_cell.length_a   1.000
_cell.length_b   1.000
_cell.length_c   1.000
_cell.angle_alpha   90.00
_cell.angle_beta   90.00
_cell.angle_gamma   90.00
#
_symmetry.space_group_name_H-M   'P 1'
#
loop_
_entity.id
_entity.type
_entity.pdbx_description
1 polymer ?
#
loop_
_entity_poly.entity_id
_entity_poly.type
_entity_poly.pdbx_seq_one_letter_code
_entity_poly.pdbx_strand_id
1 'polypeptide(L)'
;MDKIIEACKDLDYSWMPERIGNFNLHIDKTLQNKDKEYLLFHYENDLGWRWEALYDKEVEDYTVHINMPLFEFVDISFIAVEADKFWEGLQARCVQELTKMLIDPQQNFSHAYKVKGLTEWNYAEALPPVIGNFTLDIDPHHGIRMINGSYIIAEYRKKGERTGLIVFFNVLRDEFFAELRHKNHPEIDHYLDAKTIPELEAVLLKHVPHILEDLETRI
;
A
#
# COMPACT_ATOMS: atom_id res chain seq x y z
N MET A 1 29.82 -14.74 6.08
CA MET A 1 28.86 -13.83 5.43
C MET A 1 28.19 -14.62 4.34
N ASP A 2 26.86 -14.62 4.27
CA ASP A 2 26.14 -15.40 3.26
C ASP A 2 26.55 -14.95 1.85
N LYS A 3 26.77 -15.89 0.94
CA LYS A 3 27.22 -15.61 -0.44
C LYS A 3 26.32 -14.62 -1.17
N ILE A 4 25.05 -14.58 -0.79
CA ILE A 4 24.00 -13.72 -1.35
C ILE A 4 24.17 -12.26 -0.91
N ILE A 5 24.46 -12.04 0.38
CA ILE A 5 24.79 -10.71 0.91
C ILE A 5 26.05 -10.18 0.22
N GLU A 6 27.04 -11.05 -0.02
CA GLU A 6 28.26 -10.67 -0.74
C GLU A 6 27.95 -10.25 -2.18
N ALA A 7 27.13 -11.02 -2.90
CA ALA A 7 26.71 -10.68 -4.27
C ALA A 7 25.99 -9.34 -4.38
N CYS A 8 25.26 -8.93 -3.33
CA CYS A 8 24.51 -7.67 -3.31
C CYS A 8 25.36 -6.43 -3.00
N LYS A 9 26.58 -6.60 -2.44
CA LYS A 9 27.41 -5.44 -2.04
C LYS A 9 27.86 -4.60 -3.23
N ASP A 10 28.16 -5.28 -4.34
CA ASP A 10 28.79 -4.71 -5.54
C ASP A 10 27.77 -4.26 -6.59
N LEU A 11 26.47 -4.28 -6.25
CA LEU A 11 25.43 -3.75 -7.12
C LEU A 11 25.66 -2.26 -7.41
N ASP A 12 25.49 -1.86 -8.66
CA ASP A 12 25.61 -0.48 -9.11
C ASP A 12 24.28 0.26 -8.98
N TYR A 13 24.18 1.17 -8.00
CA TYR A 13 23.01 1.98 -7.71
C TYR A 13 22.97 3.31 -8.49
N SER A 14 23.98 3.61 -9.31
CA SER A 14 24.11 4.93 -9.96
C SER A 14 23.01 5.27 -10.96
N TRP A 15 22.28 4.26 -11.44
CA TRP A 15 21.14 4.44 -12.34
C TRP A 15 19.85 4.86 -11.62
N MET A 16 19.81 4.74 -10.29
CA MET A 16 18.61 5.00 -9.51
C MET A 16 18.42 6.49 -9.25
N PRO A 17 17.25 7.07 -9.57
CA PRO A 17 16.96 8.45 -9.22
C PRO A 17 16.95 8.67 -7.70
N GLU A 18 17.56 9.75 -7.21
CA GLU A 18 17.47 10.11 -5.78
C GLU A 18 16.02 10.35 -5.33
N ARG A 19 15.12 10.69 -6.26
CA ARG A 19 13.72 10.97 -6.01
C ARG A 19 12.83 10.51 -7.17
N ILE A 20 11.69 9.91 -6.84
CA ILE A 20 10.61 9.56 -7.78
C ILE A 20 9.31 10.13 -7.19
N GLY A 21 8.71 11.14 -7.84
CA GLY A 21 7.55 11.85 -7.28
C GLY A 21 7.83 12.45 -5.91
N ASN A 22 7.09 12.02 -4.88
CA ASN A 22 7.31 12.39 -3.48
C ASN A 22 8.12 11.35 -2.67
N PHE A 23 8.65 10.32 -3.32
CA PHE A 23 9.48 9.30 -2.66
C PHE A 23 10.97 9.61 -2.82
N ASN A 24 11.73 9.46 -1.74
CA ASN A 24 13.18 9.64 -1.72
C ASN A 24 13.88 8.29 -1.58
N LEU A 25 15.01 8.13 -2.26
CA LEU A 25 15.82 6.91 -2.23
C LEU A 25 16.66 6.81 -0.96
N HIS A 26 16.70 5.60 -0.39
CA HIS A 26 17.55 5.20 0.71
C HIS A 26 18.27 3.90 0.35
N ILE A 27 19.60 3.89 0.44
CA ILE A 27 20.40 2.67 0.25
C ILE A 27 20.71 2.07 1.62
N ASP A 28 20.15 0.90 1.90
CA ASP A 28 20.21 0.29 3.24
C ASP A 28 21.37 -0.68 3.39
N LYS A 29 21.40 -1.73 2.56
CA LYS A 29 22.36 -2.84 2.65
C LYS A 29 22.42 -3.46 4.04
N THR A 30 21.27 -3.62 4.70
CA THR A 30 21.17 -4.11 6.09
C THR A 30 20.36 -5.40 6.23
N LEU A 31 20.71 -6.22 7.22
CA LEU A 31 19.87 -7.34 7.64
C LEU A 31 18.77 -6.85 8.58
N GLN A 32 17.55 -7.34 8.36
CA GLN A 32 16.35 -7.00 9.11
C GLN A 32 15.55 -8.25 9.46
N ASN A 33 14.47 -8.05 10.21
CA ASN A 33 13.54 -9.11 10.61
C ASN A 33 14.27 -10.33 11.24
N LYS A 34 15.14 -10.08 12.23
CA LYS A 34 15.98 -11.12 12.89
C LYS A 34 16.85 -11.89 11.88
N ASP A 35 17.53 -11.15 11.01
CA ASP A 35 18.45 -11.66 9.99
C ASP A 35 17.81 -12.54 8.91
N LYS A 36 16.48 -12.40 8.69
CA LYS A 36 15.73 -13.12 7.66
C LYS A 36 15.64 -12.38 6.34
N GLU A 37 15.66 -11.06 6.38
CA GLU A 37 15.51 -10.22 5.20
C GLU A 37 16.77 -9.38 5.04
N TYR A 38 17.29 -9.30 3.82
CA TYR A 38 18.38 -8.40 3.47
C TYR A 38 17.82 -7.26 2.63
N LEU A 39 17.65 -6.09 3.24
CA LEU A 39 17.13 -4.90 2.58
C LEU A 39 18.23 -4.25 1.73
N LEU A 40 17.98 -4.15 0.42
CA LEU A 40 18.91 -3.58 -0.54
C LEU A 40 18.82 -2.06 -0.55
N PHE A 41 17.59 -1.58 -0.76
CA PHE A 41 17.23 -0.17 -0.77
C PHE A 41 15.73 -0.02 -0.58
N HIS A 42 15.29 1.19 -0.29
CA HIS A 42 13.89 1.56 -0.38
C HIS A 42 13.68 2.98 -0.87
N TYR A 43 12.48 3.23 -1.38
CA TYR A 43 11.93 4.56 -1.60
C TYR A 43 10.89 4.85 -0.52
N GLU A 44 10.99 5.99 0.18
CA GLU A 44 10.05 6.40 1.24
C GLU A 44 9.45 7.78 0.98
N ASN A 45 8.17 7.97 1.33
CA ASN A 45 7.51 9.27 1.32
C ASN A 45 7.16 9.77 2.74
N ASP A 46 6.71 11.02 2.86
CA ASP A 46 6.35 11.64 4.15
C ASP A 46 5.13 11.02 4.84
N LEU A 47 4.37 10.17 4.15
CA LEU A 47 3.27 9.41 4.75
C LEU A 47 3.76 8.15 5.47
N GLY A 48 5.03 7.78 5.30
CA GLY A 48 5.62 6.54 5.79
C GLY A 48 5.35 5.34 4.88
N TRP A 49 5.02 5.60 3.61
CA TRP A 49 4.88 4.54 2.62
C TRP A 49 6.25 4.20 2.06
N ARG A 50 6.51 2.91 1.88
CA ARG A 50 7.79 2.41 1.39
C ARG A 50 7.61 1.42 0.25
N TRP A 51 8.50 1.54 -0.72
CA TRP A 51 8.70 0.58 -1.79
C TRP A 51 10.11 0.01 -1.63
N GLU A 52 10.21 -1.22 -1.15
CA GLU A 52 11.41 -1.82 -0.59
C GLU A 52 11.87 -3.00 -1.45
N ALA A 53 13.10 -2.97 -1.94
CA ALA A 53 13.70 -4.10 -2.63
C ALA A 53 14.55 -4.89 -1.65
N LEU A 54 14.27 -6.18 -1.49
CA LEU A 54 14.96 -7.03 -0.53
C LEU A 54 15.18 -8.44 -1.05
N TYR A 55 16.05 -9.17 -0.35
CA TYR A 55 16.20 -10.61 -0.48
C TYR A 55 15.64 -11.28 0.78
N ASP A 56 14.68 -12.18 0.61
CA ASP A 56 14.09 -12.98 1.68
C ASP A 56 14.82 -14.33 1.77
N LYS A 57 15.45 -14.60 2.91
CA LYS A 57 16.23 -15.82 3.14
C LYS A 57 15.38 -17.04 3.46
N GLU A 58 14.12 -16.87 3.86
CA GLU A 58 13.23 -17.99 4.17
C GLU A 58 12.70 -18.65 2.90
N VAL A 59 12.41 -17.86 1.87
CA VAL A 59 11.95 -18.35 0.57
C VAL A 59 13.04 -18.35 -0.52
N GLU A 60 14.19 -17.76 -0.22
CA GLU A 60 15.35 -17.64 -1.11
C GLU A 60 15.09 -16.87 -2.42
N ASP A 61 14.21 -15.85 -2.34
CA ASP A 61 13.83 -15.00 -3.46
C ASP A 61 14.15 -13.52 -3.20
N TYR A 62 14.44 -12.80 -4.28
CA TYR A 62 14.42 -11.35 -4.32
C TYR A 62 12.99 -10.87 -4.61
N THR A 63 12.54 -9.89 -3.85
CA THR A 63 11.18 -9.37 -3.92
C THR A 63 11.14 -7.86 -3.73
N VAL A 64 10.01 -7.28 -4.14
CA VAL A 64 9.67 -5.90 -3.84
C VAL A 64 8.49 -5.90 -2.87
N HIS A 65 8.64 -5.24 -1.74
CA HIS A 65 7.62 -5.08 -0.72
C HIS A 65 7.07 -3.64 -0.75
N ILE A 66 5.76 -3.52 -0.67
CA ILE A 66 5.06 -2.25 -0.52
C ILE A 66 4.53 -2.22 0.90
N ASN A 67 5.08 -1.32 1.70
CA ASN A 67 4.68 -1.13 3.09
C ASN A 67 3.97 0.22 3.20
N MET A 68 2.70 0.18 3.58
CA MET A 68 1.89 1.34 3.94
C MET A 68 1.52 1.25 5.42
N PRO A 69 1.13 2.36 6.08
CA PRO A 69 0.91 2.38 7.52
C PRO A 69 -0.03 1.29 8.05
N LEU A 70 -1.11 1.01 7.31
CA LEU A 70 -2.11 0.02 7.71
C LEU A 70 -2.07 -1.27 6.89
N PHE A 71 -1.29 -1.33 5.82
CA PHE A 71 -1.32 -2.46 4.89
C PHE A 71 0.04 -2.72 4.24
N GLU A 72 0.38 -3.99 4.03
CA GLU A 72 1.64 -4.41 3.40
C GLU A 72 1.38 -5.53 2.39
N PHE A 73 2.10 -5.54 1.28
CA PHE A 73 2.04 -6.61 0.28
C PHE A 73 3.30 -6.69 -0.58
N VAL A 74 3.46 -7.81 -1.27
CA VAL A 74 4.56 -8.06 -2.21
C VAL A 74 4.12 -7.74 -3.63
N ASP A 75 4.93 -6.98 -4.37
CA ASP A 75 4.78 -6.86 -5.82
C ASP A 75 5.37 -8.09 -6.49
N ILE A 76 4.47 -9.01 -6.82
CA ILE A 76 4.80 -10.29 -7.44
C ILE A 76 5.45 -10.14 -8.83
N SER A 77 5.41 -8.95 -9.44
CA SER A 77 6.04 -8.71 -10.74
C SER A 77 7.57 -8.62 -10.67
N PHE A 78 8.15 -8.52 -9.47
CA PHE A 78 9.60 -8.46 -9.24
C PHE A 78 10.17 -9.71 -8.56
N ILE A 79 9.42 -10.80 -8.44
CA ILE A 79 9.97 -12.04 -7.86
C ILE A 79 11.04 -12.63 -8.77
N ALA A 80 12.24 -12.85 -8.24
CA ALA A 80 13.34 -13.51 -8.93
C ALA A 80 14.25 -14.26 -7.96
N VAL A 81 14.77 -15.42 -8.37
CA VAL A 81 15.75 -16.19 -7.58
C VAL A 81 17.17 -15.66 -7.80
N GLU A 82 17.47 -15.19 -9.02
CA GLU A 82 18.79 -14.74 -9.42
C GLU A 82 18.94 -13.21 -9.26
N ALA A 83 20.01 -12.78 -8.58
CA ALA A 83 20.28 -11.36 -8.32
C ALA A 83 20.33 -10.52 -9.60
N ASP A 84 21.01 -11.03 -10.63
CA ASP A 84 21.15 -10.32 -11.91
C ASP A 84 19.79 -10.12 -12.60
N LYS A 85 18.90 -11.12 -12.54
CA LYS A 85 17.55 -11.03 -13.11
C LYS A 85 16.67 -10.06 -12.33
N PHE A 86 16.78 -10.06 -11.02
CA PHE A 86 16.11 -9.07 -10.18
C PHE A 86 16.57 -7.65 -10.53
N TRP A 87 17.88 -7.45 -10.62
CA TRP A 87 18.48 -6.14 -10.91
C TRP A 87 18.13 -5.63 -12.32
N GLU A 88 18.20 -6.48 -13.34
CA GLU A 88 17.73 -6.16 -14.70
C GLU A 88 16.25 -5.75 -14.70
N GLY A 89 15.41 -6.46 -13.94
CA GLY A 89 14.00 -6.15 -13.77
C GLY A 89 13.77 -4.78 -13.14
N LEU A 90 14.51 -4.46 -12.08
CA LEU A 90 14.47 -3.16 -11.40
C LEU A 90 14.90 -2.03 -12.34
N GLN A 91 16.01 -2.19 -13.07
CA GLN A 91 16.50 -1.20 -14.03
C GLN A 91 15.46 -0.90 -15.12
N ALA A 92 14.77 -1.92 -15.60
CA ALA A 92 13.78 -1.77 -16.66
C ALA A 92 12.48 -1.12 -16.17
N ARG A 93 12.07 -1.32 -14.91
CA ARG A 93 10.68 -1.08 -14.49
C ARG A 93 10.49 -0.33 -13.17
N CYS A 94 11.49 -0.22 -12.29
CA CYS A 94 11.33 0.36 -10.94
C CYS A 94 10.61 1.72 -10.94
N VAL A 95 11.10 2.68 -11.73
CA VAL A 95 10.49 4.02 -11.80
C VAL A 95 9.05 3.96 -12.28
N GLN A 96 8.80 3.16 -13.32
CA GLN A 96 7.47 3.03 -13.90
C GLN A 96 6.48 2.39 -12.92
N GLU A 97 6.85 1.29 -12.27
CA GLU A 97 5.95 0.55 -11.39
C GLU A 97 5.68 1.30 -10.09
N LEU A 98 6.71 1.90 -9.46
CA LEU A 98 6.51 2.78 -8.31
C LEU A 98 5.58 3.94 -8.67
N THR A 99 5.80 4.58 -9.82
CA THR A 99 4.94 5.69 -10.28
C THR A 99 3.51 5.23 -10.48
N LYS A 100 3.28 4.18 -11.27
CA LYS A 100 1.94 3.66 -11.55
C LYS A 100 1.21 3.15 -10.32
N MET A 101 1.93 2.69 -9.31
CA MET A 101 1.33 2.08 -8.13
C MET A 101 1.02 3.09 -7.03
N LEU A 102 1.95 4.01 -6.74
CA LEU A 102 1.89 4.84 -5.53
C LEU A 102 1.86 6.36 -5.78
N ILE A 103 2.21 6.82 -6.99
CA ILE A 103 2.24 8.26 -7.32
C ILE A 103 1.04 8.63 -8.20
N ASP A 104 0.87 7.90 -9.30
CA ASP A 104 -0.21 8.05 -10.27
C ASP A 104 -1.03 6.75 -10.36
N PRO A 105 -1.68 6.31 -9.25
CA PRO A 105 -2.41 5.04 -9.20
C PRO A 105 -3.55 4.93 -10.22
N GLN A 106 -4.02 6.06 -10.76
CA GLN A 106 -5.08 6.10 -11.78
C GLN A 106 -4.66 5.38 -13.08
N GLN A 107 -3.35 5.26 -13.33
CA GLN A 107 -2.82 4.48 -14.45
C GLN A 107 -3.16 2.99 -14.33
N ASN A 108 -3.43 2.49 -13.12
CA ASN A 108 -3.76 1.10 -12.83
C ASN A 108 -5.27 0.83 -12.69
N PHE A 109 -6.12 1.86 -12.79
CA PHE A 109 -7.56 1.70 -12.69
C PHE A 109 -8.13 0.86 -13.84
N SER A 110 -8.73 -0.27 -13.47
CA SER A 110 -9.42 -1.14 -14.41
C SER A 110 -10.66 -0.48 -14.99
N HIS A 111 -11.16 -1.03 -16.11
CA HIS A 111 -12.44 -0.60 -16.67
C HIS A 111 -13.58 -0.74 -15.66
N ALA A 112 -13.61 -1.83 -14.88
CA ALA A 112 -14.61 -2.05 -13.85
C ALA A 112 -14.58 -0.97 -12.75
N TYR A 113 -13.39 -0.54 -12.32
CA TYR A 113 -13.23 0.56 -11.36
C TYR A 113 -13.84 1.87 -11.88
N LYS A 114 -13.55 2.20 -13.13
CA LYS A 114 -14.04 3.41 -13.80
C LYS A 114 -15.55 3.37 -13.99
N VAL A 115 -16.09 2.25 -14.50
CA VAL A 115 -17.55 2.07 -14.70
C VAL A 115 -18.32 2.06 -13.39
N LYS A 116 -17.70 1.66 -12.26
CA LYS A 116 -18.31 1.78 -10.93
C LYS A 116 -18.63 3.24 -10.57
N GLY A 117 -17.97 4.20 -11.20
CA GLY A 117 -18.15 5.64 -10.95
C GLY A 117 -17.19 6.22 -9.91
N LEU A 118 -16.24 5.43 -9.41
CA LEU A 118 -15.33 5.83 -8.32
C LEU A 118 -14.41 7.01 -8.70
N THR A 119 -14.09 7.16 -9.99
CA THR A 119 -13.23 8.26 -10.48
C THR A 119 -13.96 9.60 -10.56
N GLU A 120 -15.29 9.61 -10.53
CA GLU A 120 -16.14 10.81 -10.62
C GLU A 120 -16.92 11.06 -9.32
N TRP A 121 -16.72 10.20 -8.32
CA TRP A 121 -17.50 10.24 -7.10
C TRP A 121 -17.06 11.43 -6.23
N ASN A 122 -17.98 12.34 -5.94
CA ASN A 122 -17.75 13.42 -4.99
C ASN A 122 -17.84 12.90 -3.54
N TYR A 123 -16.80 12.22 -3.08
CA TYR A 123 -16.75 11.56 -1.77
C TYR A 123 -16.54 12.51 -0.59
N ALA A 124 -16.30 13.80 -0.80
CA ALA A 124 -15.80 14.70 0.24
C ALA A 124 -16.68 14.79 1.50
N GLU A 125 -17.99 14.58 1.36
CA GLU A 125 -18.92 14.52 2.50
C GLU A 125 -18.84 13.17 3.24
N ALA A 126 -18.78 12.06 2.51
CA ALA A 126 -18.73 10.71 3.08
C ALA A 126 -17.34 10.33 3.63
N LEU A 127 -16.28 10.91 3.06
CA LEU A 127 -14.88 10.70 3.40
C LEU A 127 -14.19 12.06 3.58
N PRO A 128 -14.50 12.81 4.66
CA PRO A 128 -13.82 14.07 4.93
C PRO A 128 -12.32 13.86 5.21
N PRO A 129 -11.44 14.83 4.92
CA PRO A 129 -9.98 14.64 5.06
C PRO A 129 -9.51 14.28 6.47
N VAL A 130 -10.27 14.66 7.51
CA VAL A 130 -9.93 14.43 8.92
C VAL A 130 -11.19 14.06 9.70
N ILE A 131 -11.08 13.03 10.54
CA ILE A 131 -12.10 12.65 11.52
C ILE A 131 -11.39 12.37 12.85
N GLY A 132 -11.65 13.19 13.88
CA GLY A 132 -10.91 13.10 15.13
C GLY A 132 -9.40 13.21 14.91
N ASN A 133 -8.64 12.21 15.39
CA ASN A 133 -7.20 12.09 15.19
C ASN A 133 -6.78 11.26 13.96
N PHE A 134 -7.73 10.91 13.09
CA PHE A 134 -7.48 10.16 11.87
C PHE A 134 -7.44 11.07 10.64
N THR A 135 -6.49 10.81 9.75
CA THR A 135 -6.35 11.50 8.46
C THR A 135 -6.62 10.53 7.32
N LEU A 136 -7.32 11.01 6.29
CA LEU A 136 -7.54 10.28 5.04
C LEU A 136 -6.27 10.35 4.17
N ASP A 137 -5.57 9.24 4.04
CA ASP A 137 -4.29 9.13 3.30
C ASP A 137 -4.49 8.59 1.88
N ILE A 138 -5.49 7.74 1.67
CA ILE A 138 -5.90 7.20 0.37
C ILE A 138 -7.35 7.59 0.14
N ASP A 139 -7.69 7.98 -1.09
CA ASP A 139 -9.05 8.33 -1.49
C ASP A 139 -9.46 7.64 -2.81
N PRO A 140 -10.76 7.68 -3.20
CA PRO A 140 -11.23 7.01 -4.42
C PRO A 140 -10.59 7.49 -5.73
N HIS A 141 -10.08 8.73 -5.79
CA HIS A 141 -9.35 9.23 -6.95
C HIS A 141 -7.89 8.75 -6.98
N HIS A 142 -7.39 8.24 -5.85
CA HIS A 142 -6.03 7.73 -5.68
C HIS A 142 -5.98 6.27 -5.21
N GLY A 143 -7.02 5.48 -5.53
CA GLY A 143 -7.15 4.11 -5.01
C GLY A 143 -6.02 3.16 -5.38
N ILE A 144 -5.53 2.35 -4.44
CA ILE A 144 -4.38 1.46 -4.66
C ILE A 144 -4.86 0.08 -5.09
N ARG A 145 -4.44 -0.37 -6.28
CA ARG A 145 -4.81 -1.69 -6.81
C ARG A 145 -4.04 -2.81 -6.12
N MET A 146 -4.76 -3.87 -5.78
CA MET A 146 -4.21 -5.08 -5.17
C MET A 146 -4.25 -6.26 -6.15
N ILE A 147 -3.48 -7.31 -5.84
CA ILE A 147 -3.36 -8.52 -6.67
C ILE A 147 -4.64 -9.38 -6.73
N ASN A 148 -5.49 -9.33 -5.69
CA ASN A 148 -6.71 -10.13 -5.58
C ASN A 148 -7.95 -9.47 -6.21
N GLY A 149 -7.75 -8.43 -7.03
CA GLY A 149 -8.83 -7.66 -7.66
C GLY A 149 -9.48 -6.62 -6.73
N SER A 150 -9.01 -6.49 -5.49
CA SER A 150 -9.41 -5.37 -4.63
C SER A 150 -8.64 -4.09 -4.99
N TYR A 151 -9.25 -2.96 -4.69
CA TYR A 151 -8.62 -1.65 -4.59
C TYR A 151 -8.81 -1.17 -3.16
N ILE A 152 -7.77 -0.61 -2.54
CA ILE A 152 -7.95 0.25 -1.36
C ILE A 152 -8.46 1.58 -1.88
N ILE A 153 -9.66 1.96 -1.50
CA ILE A 153 -10.33 3.19 -1.98
C ILE A 153 -10.46 4.26 -0.91
N ALA A 154 -10.24 3.91 0.36
CA ALA A 154 -10.07 4.87 1.44
C ALA A 154 -9.16 4.27 2.51
N GLU A 155 -8.28 5.10 3.08
CA GLU A 155 -7.51 4.75 4.28
C GLU A 155 -7.57 5.91 5.27
N TYR A 156 -8.22 5.70 6.41
CA TYR A 156 -8.10 6.57 7.57
C TYR A 156 -7.06 6.01 8.52
N ARG A 157 -6.02 6.77 8.80
CA ARG A 157 -4.97 6.35 9.73
C ARG A 157 -4.82 7.30 10.91
N LYS A 158 -4.45 6.75 12.06
CA LYS A 158 -4.00 7.53 13.21
C LYS A 158 -2.50 7.76 13.11
N LYS A 159 -2.06 9.01 13.18
CA LYS A 159 -0.65 9.37 12.99
C LYS A 159 0.24 8.67 14.02
N GLY A 160 1.29 7.99 13.56
CA GLY A 160 2.28 7.31 14.40
C GLY A 160 1.83 5.95 14.96
N GLU A 161 0.64 5.46 14.58
CA GLU A 161 0.12 4.16 15.00
C GLU A 161 -0.33 3.34 13.79
N ARG A 162 -0.20 2.01 13.86
CA ARG A 162 -0.82 1.09 12.88
C ARG A 162 -2.29 0.85 13.25
N THR A 163 -3.05 1.93 13.41
CA THR A 163 -4.46 1.93 13.82
C THR A 163 -5.28 2.76 12.85
N GLY A 164 -6.42 2.24 12.39
CA GLY A 164 -7.28 2.93 11.44
C GLY A 164 -8.31 2.05 10.74
N LEU A 165 -8.83 2.55 9.63
CA LEU A 165 -9.86 1.95 8.80
C LEU A 165 -9.40 1.93 7.34
N ILE A 166 -9.58 0.78 6.69
CA ILE A 166 -9.33 0.61 5.26
C ILE A 166 -10.65 0.21 4.59
N VAL A 167 -11.03 0.93 3.54
CA VAL A 167 -12.20 0.62 2.71
C VAL A 167 -11.73 0.08 1.37
N PHE A 168 -12.33 -1.02 0.95
CA PHE A 168 -11.98 -1.71 -0.28
C PHE A 168 -13.13 -1.68 -1.29
N PHE A 169 -12.77 -1.74 -2.58
CA PHE A 169 -13.67 -2.15 -3.66
C PHE A 169 -13.09 -3.36 -4.37
N ASN A 170 -13.80 -4.49 -4.41
CA ASN A 170 -13.36 -5.66 -5.16
C ASN A 170 -14.11 -5.78 -6.49
N VAL A 171 -13.36 -5.71 -7.59
CA VAL A 171 -13.95 -5.72 -8.94
C VAL A 171 -14.47 -7.09 -9.37
N LEU A 172 -14.02 -8.17 -8.71
CA LEU A 172 -14.43 -9.54 -9.05
C LEU A 172 -15.75 -9.91 -8.37
N ARG A 173 -15.97 -9.40 -7.15
CA ARG A 173 -17.19 -9.60 -6.36
C ARG A 173 -18.20 -8.45 -6.50
N ASP A 174 -17.78 -7.38 -7.17
CA ASP A 174 -18.50 -6.12 -7.33
C ASP A 174 -19.07 -5.60 -6.01
N GLU A 175 -18.20 -5.47 -5.00
CA GLU A 175 -18.61 -5.09 -3.65
C GLU A 175 -17.59 -4.23 -2.92
N PHE A 176 -18.12 -3.42 -2.02
CA PHE A 176 -17.36 -2.66 -1.03
C PHE A 176 -17.40 -3.40 0.30
N PHE A 177 -16.28 -3.35 1.01
CA PHE A 177 -16.14 -3.91 2.36
C PHE A 177 -15.01 -3.16 3.08
N ALA A 178 -14.90 -3.35 4.39
CA ALA A 178 -13.90 -2.67 5.20
C ALA A 178 -13.12 -3.61 6.13
N GLU A 179 -11.92 -3.17 6.49
CA GLU A 179 -11.08 -3.76 7.54
C GLU A 179 -10.69 -2.64 8.51
N LEU A 180 -10.83 -2.92 9.81
CA LEU A 180 -10.25 -2.11 10.87
C LEU A 180 -8.88 -2.67 11.24
N ARG A 181 -7.97 -1.78 11.59
CA ARG A 181 -6.67 -2.12 12.16
C ARG A 181 -6.58 -1.49 13.54
N HIS A 182 -6.30 -2.28 14.56
CA HIS A 182 -5.95 -1.77 15.89
C HIS A 182 -4.57 -2.27 16.30
N LYS A 183 -3.58 -1.38 16.36
CA LYS A 183 -2.18 -1.72 16.64
C LYS A 183 -1.69 -2.89 15.78
N ASN A 184 -1.96 -2.82 14.47
CA ASN A 184 -1.66 -3.83 13.44
C ASN A 184 -2.49 -5.13 13.49
N HIS A 185 -3.48 -5.25 14.37
CA HIS A 185 -4.39 -6.40 14.38
C HIS A 185 -5.60 -6.13 13.49
N PRO A 186 -5.88 -6.99 12.48
CA PRO A 186 -7.02 -6.81 11.60
C PRO A 186 -8.33 -7.26 12.28
N GLU A 187 -9.39 -6.48 12.08
CA GLU A 187 -10.75 -6.80 12.47
C GLU A 187 -11.68 -6.53 11.27
N ILE A 188 -12.53 -7.49 10.93
CA ILE A 188 -13.46 -7.34 9.80
C ILE A 188 -14.67 -6.55 10.27
N ASP A 189 -15.06 -5.53 9.50
CA ASP A 189 -16.26 -4.75 9.73
C ASP A 189 -17.27 -4.92 8.60
N HIS A 190 -18.42 -5.49 8.94
CA HIS A 190 -19.53 -5.72 8.01
C HIS A 190 -20.54 -4.56 7.96
N TYR A 191 -20.45 -3.56 8.84
CA TYR A 191 -21.34 -2.39 8.83
C TYR A 191 -21.11 -1.49 7.61
N LEU A 192 -19.95 -1.61 6.98
CA LEU A 192 -19.54 -0.84 5.80
C LEU A 192 -19.67 -1.63 4.50
N ASP A 193 -20.23 -2.83 4.54
CA ASP A 193 -20.48 -3.63 3.33
C ASP A 193 -21.55 -2.95 2.46
N ALA A 194 -21.25 -2.77 1.17
CA ALA A 194 -22.16 -2.13 0.23
C ALA A 194 -21.95 -2.68 -1.19
N LYS A 195 -22.97 -2.55 -2.05
CA LYS A 195 -22.86 -2.92 -3.47
C LYS A 195 -22.80 -1.69 -4.37
N THR A 196 -23.36 -0.56 -3.98
CA THR A 196 -23.37 0.66 -4.81
C THR A 196 -22.72 1.84 -4.09
N ILE A 197 -22.28 2.86 -4.85
CA ILE A 197 -21.72 4.09 -4.25
C ILE A 197 -22.73 4.77 -3.32
N PRO A 198 -24.03 4.94 -3.67
CA PRO A 198 -24.99 5.54 -2.74
C PRO A 198 -25.20 4.74 -1.45
N GLU A 199 -25.17 3.40 -1.54
CA GLU A 199 -25.20 2.55 -0.33
C GLU A 199 -23.94 2.75 0.52
N LEU A 200 -22.77 2.78 -0.14
CA LEU A 200 -21.49 3.02 0.52
C LEU A 200 -21.48 4.39 1.22
N GLU A 201 -21.90 5.45 0.54
CA GLU A 201 -22.04 6.80 1.12
C GLU A 201 -22.90 6.78 2.37
N ALA A 202 -24.07 6.14 2.31
CA ALA A 202 -25.00 6.08 3.43
C ALA A 202 -24.40 5.35 4.64
N VAL A 203 -23.69 4.23 4.43
CA VAL A 203 -23.04 3.51 5.55
C VAL A 203 -21.81 4.25 6.07
N LEU A 204 -21.01 4.87 5.19
CA LEU A 204 -19.84 5.65 5.62
C LEU A 204 -20.24 6.82 6.51
N LEU A 205 -21.21 7.64 6.06
CA LEU A 205 -21.73 8.78 6.81
C LEU A 205 -22.30 8.37 8.17
N LYS A 206 -22.96 7.21 8.22
CA LYS A 206 -23.61 6.72 9.43
C LYS A 206 -22.64 6.10 10.43
N HIS A 207 -21.62 5.39 9.95
CA HIS A 207 -20.84 4.50 10.81
C HIS A 207 -19.38 4.94 11.01
N VAL A 208 -18.72 5.54 10.01
CA VAL A 208 -17.28 5.87 10.10
C VAL A 208 -16.93 6.80 11.26
N PRO A 209 -17.67 7.88 11.55
CA PRO A 209 -17.34 8.74 12.69
C PRO A 209 -17.31 7.98 14.02
N HIS A 210 -18.30 7.11 14.24
CA HIS A 210 -18.41 6.31 15.46
C HIS A 210 -17.35 5.21 15.52
N ILE A 211 -17.09 4.52 14.40
CA ILE A 211 -16.05 3.48 14.30
C ILE A 211 -14.68 4.06 14.67
N LEU A 212 -14.33 5.24 14.14
CA LEU A 212 -13.05 5.87 14.39
C LEU A 212 -12.94 6.39 15.84
N GLU A 213 -14.01 6.95 16.39
CA GLU A 213 -14.08 7.34 17.81
C GLU A 213 -13.91 6.12 18.75
N ASP A 214 -14.56 5.01 18.42
CA ASP A 214 -14.41 3.75 19.17
C ASP A 214 -12.98 3.23 19.07
N LEU A 215 -12.36 3.25 17.88
CA LEU A 215 -10.96 2.85 17.70
C LEU A 215 -9.99 3.72 18.50
N GLU A 216 -10.29 5.01 18.65
CA GLU A 216 -9.44 5.94 19.40
C GLU A 216 -9.44 5.65 20.91
N THR A 217 -10.59 5.25 21.44
CA THR A 217 -10.82 5.08 22.88
C THR A 217 -10.49 3.68 23.39
N ARG A 218 -10.22 2.71 22.50
CA ARG A 218 -9.76 1.37 22.85
C ARG A 218 -8.36 1.42 23.46
N ILE A 219 -8.24 0.93 24.71
CA ILE A 219 -6.98 0.84 25.48
C ILE A 219 -6.16 -0.37 25.01
#